data_AF-A0A6G0VR77-F1
#
_entry.id   AF-A0A6G0VR77-F1
#
_cell.length_a   1.000
_cell.length_b   1.000
_cell.length_c   1.000
_cell.angle_alpha   90.00
_cell.angle_beta   90.00
_cell.angle_gamma   90.00
#
_symmetry.space_group_name_H-M   'P 1'
#
loop_
_entity.id
_entity.type
_entity.pdbx_description
1 polymer ?
#
loop_
_entity_poly.entity_id
_entity_poly.type
_entity_poly.pdbx_seq_one_letter_code
_entity_poly.pdbx_strand_id
1 'polypeptide(L)'
;MSDESTNKSSVKHLAIVTRIVDTDSYEVRDEFAGLIKVNNATAQSIFESVIHFFLSYDIPYKSNLVGFASDGANVMFGEHHSVNTLFSSLHICN
;
A
#
# COMPACT_ATOMS: atom_id res chain seq x y z
N MET A 1 6.10 -19.68 -31.22
CA MET A 1 5.98 -18.23 -31.46
C MET A 1 4.61 -17.85 -30.92
N SER A 2 4.58 -17.29 -29.72
CA SER A 2 3.34 -16.97 -29.00
C SER A 2 3.22 -15.45 -28.96
N ASP A 3 2.15 -14.95 -29.57
CA ASP A 3 1.82 -13.53 -29.61
C ASP A 3 1.08 -13.17 -28.32
N GLU A 4 1.79 -12.54 -27.37
CA GLU A 4 1.20 -12.01 -26.15
C GLU A 4 0.81 -10.55 -26.38
N SER A 5 -0.43 -10.32 -26.84
CA SER A 5 -0.94 -8.96 -26.99
C SER A 5 -1.19 -8.35 -25.61
N THR A 6 -0.22 -7.62 -25.08
CA THR A 6 -0.41 -6.82 -23.86
C THR A 6 -1.29 -5.61 -24.17
N ASN A 7 -2.53 -5.62 -23.70
CA ASN A 7 -3.33 -4.40 -23.64
C ASN A 7 -2.68 -3.43 -22.63
N LYS A 8 -1.90 -2.46 -23.13
CA LYS A 8 -1.10 -1.49 -22.36
C LYS A 8 -1.89 -0.31 -21.76
N SER A 9 -3.21 -0.43 -21.59
CA SER A 9 -4.00 0.60 -20.91
C SER A 9 -5.03 -0.02 -19.98
N SER A 10 -4.55 -0.61 -18.89
CA SER A 10 -5.41 -0.97 -17.76
C SER A 10 -5.11 0.00 -16.62
N VAL A 11 -5.97 1.00 -16.42
CA VAL A 11 -5.90 1.86 -15.23
C VAL A 11 -6.19 0.97 -14.03
N LYS A 12 -5.18 0.74 -13.18
CA LYS A 12 -5.33 -0.05 -11.96
C LYS A 12 -5.78 0.88 -10.83
N HIS A 13 -6.53 0.32 -9.90
CA HIS A 13 -6.98 1.05 -8.71
C HIS A 13 -6.45 0.32 -7.48
N LEU A 14 -5.92 1.07 -6.53
CA LEU A 14 -5.43 0.61 -5.24
C LEU A 14 -6.42 1.09 -4.17
N ALA A 15 -7.12 0.16 -3.55
CA ALA A 15 -7.97 0.45 -2.39
C ALA A 15 -7.10 0.48 -1.12
N ILE A 16 -7.26 1.51 -0.30
CA ILE A 16 -6.61 1.64 1.00
C ILE A 16 -7.68 1.49 2.08
N VAL A 17 -7.46 0.52 2.96
CA VAL A 17 -8.23 0.33 4.18
C VAL A 17 -7.27 0.54 5.34
N THR A 18 -7.65 1.38 6.30
CA THR A 18 -6.85 1.64 7.50
C THR A 18 -7.50 0.99 8.70
N ARG A 19 -6.73 0.15 9.40
CA ARG A 19 -7.11 -0.35 10.72
C ARG A 19 -6.58 0.60 11.78
N ILE A 20 -7.47 1.13 12.60
CA ILE A 20 -7.15 2.09 13.66
C ILE A 20 -7.52 1.46 15.00
N VAL A 21 -6.62 1.60 15.98
CA VAL A 21 -6.88 1.26 17.37
C VAL A 21 -7.11 2.58 18.11
N ASP A 22 -8.30 2.74 18.66
CA ASP A 22 -8.59 3.82 19.60
C ASP A 22 -8.04 3.41 20.97
N THR A 23 -7.07 4.15 21.50
CA THR A 23 -6.42 3.82 22.77
C THR A 23 -7.25 4.17 24.00
N ASP A 24 -8.26 5.03 23.84
CA ASP A 24 -9.11 5.45 24.94
C ASP A 24 -10.26 4.45 25.14
N SER A 25 -10.84 3.97 24.04
CA SER A 25 -11.92 2.96 24.06
C SER A 25 -11.42 1.51 23.92
N TYR A 26 -10.16 1.31 23.53
CA TYR A 26 -9.57 0.02 23.16
C TYR A 26 -10.32 -0.70 22.02
N GLU A 27 -11.00 0.07 21.18
CA GLU A 27 -11.74 -0.46 20.03
C GLU A 27 -10.86 -0.47 18.78
N VAL A 28 -10.99 -1.55 18.01
CA VAL A 28 -10.36 -1.69 16.70
C VAL A 28 -11.41 -1.46 15.62
N ARG A 29 -11.15 -0.52 14.71
CA ARG A 29 -12.03 -0.25 13.57
C ARG A 29 -11.28 -0.28 12.25
N ASP A 30 -11.93 -0.82 11.24
CA ASP A 30 -11.46 -0.82 9.86
C ASP A 30 -12.24 0.25 9.08
N GLU A 31 -11.51 1.20 8.50
CA GLU A 31 -12.08 2.31 7.75
C GLU A 31 -11.58 2.29 6.32
N PHE A 32 -12.49 2.50 5.36
CA PHE A 32 -12.09 2.72 3.98
C PHE A 32 -11.48 4.12 3.86
N ALA A 33 -10.17 4.17 3.61
CA ALA A 33 -9.43 5.42 3.57
C ALA A 33 -9.42 6.03 2.16
N GLY A 34 -9.43 5.21 1.11
CA GLY A 34 -9.55 5.74 -0.26
C GLY A 34 -9.27 4.76 -1.38
N LEU A 35 -9.48 5.24 -2.61
CA LEU A 35 -9.19 4.52 -3.85
C LEU A 35 -8.25 5.36 -4.73
N ILE A 36 -7.03 4.90 -4.92
CA ILE A 36 -6.00 5.61 -5.70
C ILE A 36 -5.89 4.98 -7.08
N LYS A 37 -5.88 5.81 -8.13
CA LYS A 37 -5.55 5.34 -9.48
C LYS A 37 -4.04 5.20 -9.61
N VAL A 38 -3.60 4.03 -10.06
CA VAL A 38 -2.18 3.72 -10.27
C VAL A 38 -1.98 3.36 -11.73
N ASN A 39 -1.17 4.15 -12.43
CA ASN A 39 -0.90 3.96 -13.86
C ASN A 39 0.11 2.83 -14.11
N ASN A 40 1.05 2.63 -13.17
CA ASN A 40 1.98 1.51 -13.13
C ASN A 40 1.82 0.81 -11.79
N ALA A 41 1.83 -0.53 -11.77
CA ALA A 41 1.69 -1.33 -10.55
C ALA A 41 3.00 -2.05 -10.23
N THR A 42 4.09 -1.29 -10.16
CA THR A 42 5.36 -1.78 -9.60
C THR A 42 5.39 -1.53 -8.10
N ALA A 43 6.21 -2.28 -7.36
CA ALA A 43 6.28 -2.19 -5.90
C ALA A 43 6.61 -0.76 -5.45
N GLN A 44 7.57 -0.13 -6.11
CA GLN A 44 7.96 1.24 -5.84
C GLN A 44 6.83 2.24 -6.14
N SER A 45 6.17 2.14 -7.29
CA SER A 45 5.08 3.07 -7.65
C SER A 45 3.87 2.97 -6.70
N ILE A 46 3.57 1.77 -6.21
CA ILE A 46 2.50 1.55 -5.23
C ILE A 46 2.93 2.11 -3.88
N PHE A 47 4.15 1.81 -3.43
CA PHE A 47 4.71 2.35 -2.20
C PHE A 47 4.65 3.89 -2.19
N GLU A 48 5.17 4.54 -3.23
CA GLU A 48 5.15 5.99 -3.37
C GLU A 48 3.72 6.57 -3.37
N SER A 49 2.78 5.89 -4.04
CA SER A 49 1.36 6.29 -4.05
C SER A 49 0.73 6.23 -2.65
N VAL A 50 1.05 5.20 -1.86
CA VAL A 50 0.57 5.05 -0.48
C VAL A 50 1.18 6.12 0.43
N ILE A 51 2.49 6.38 0.32
CA ILE A 51 3.14 7.44 1.10
C ILE A 51 2.55 8.80 0.76
N HIS A 52 2.38 9.09 -0.53
CA HIS A 52 1.78 10.35 -0.98
C HIS A 52 0.36 10.53 -0.47
N PHE A 53 -0.43 9.45 -0.41
CA PHE A 53 -1.77 9.48 0.19
C PHE A 53 -1.73 9.96 1.64
N PHE A 54 -0.91 9.34 2.49
CA PHE A 54 -0.82 9.75 3.90
C PHE A 54 -0.30 11.19 4.05
N LEU A 55 0.72 11.58 3.27
CA LEU A 55 1.25 12.94 3.27
C LEU A 55 0.21 13.97 2.83
N SER A 56 -0.66 13.66 1.85
CA SER A 56 -1.70 14.58 1.39
C SER A 56 -2.81 14.86 2.42
N TYR A 57 -2.92 14.01 3.44
CA TYR A 57 -3.84 14.20 4.57
C TYR A 57 -3.11 14.62 5.85
N ASP A 58 -1.84 15.05 5.75
CA ASP A 58 -0.99 15.40 6.89
C ASP A 58 -0.88 14.30 7.97
N ILE A 59 -1.00 13.04 7.56
CA ILE A 59 -0.90 11.88 8.46
C ILE A 59 0.58 11.51 8.62
N PRO A 60 1.15 11.53 9.83
CA PRO A 60 2.55 11.20 10.07
C PRO A 60 2.76 9.67 10.00
N TYR A 61 2.81 9.13 8.78
CA TYR A 61 2.86 7.69 8.53
C TYR A 61 4.05 6.98 9.19
N LYS A 62 5.19 7.66 9.36
CA LYS A 62 6.39 7.06 9.98
C LYS A 62 6.21 6.69 11.45
N SER A 63 5.36 7.41 12.19
CA SER A 63 5.06 7.13 13.59
C SER A 63 3.76 6.36 13.78
N ASN A 64 2.81 6.52 12.85
CA ASN A 64 1.45 6.01 13.02
C ASN A 64 1.21 4.67 12.30
N LEU A 65 1.98 4.38 11.24
CA LEU A 65 1.81 3.15 10.48
C LEU A 65 2.65 2.05 11.13
N VAL A 66 2.00 1.17 11.89
CA VAL A 66 2.65 0.10 12.66
C VAL A 66 2.71 -1.24 11.92
N GLY A 67 1.98 -1.37 10.82
CA GLY A 67 1.92 -2.59 10.02
C GLY A 67 1.31 -2.34 8.65
N PHE A 68 1.71 -3.16 7.68
CA PHE A 68 1.20 -3.13 6.32
C PHE A 68 0.62 -4.50 5.96
N ALA A 69 -0.61 -4.50 5.45
CA ALA A 69 -1.29 -5.70 4.98
C ALA A 69 -1.75 -5.49 3.54
N SER A 70 -1.61 -6.52 2.72
CA SER A 70 -2.01 -6.52 1.32
C SER A 70 -2.30 -7.95 0.86
N ASP A 71 -2.90 -8.08 -0.33
CA ASP A 71 -2.96 -9.35 -1.02
C ASP A 71 -1.55 -9.95 -1.22
N GLY A 72 -1.48 -11.28 -1.29
CA GLY A 72 -0.23 -12.02 -1.49
C GLY A 72 0.38 -11.86 -2.89
N ALA A 73 0.00 -10.83 -3.65
CA ALA A 73 0.55 -10.58 -4.97
C ALA A 73 2.06 -10.26 -4.84
N ASN A 74 2.87 -10.77 -5.77
CA ASN A 74 4.33 -10.67 -5.69
C ASN A 74 4.83 -9.21 -5.58
N VAL A 75 4.11 -8.26 -6.15
CA VAL A 75 4.40 -6.82 -6.04
C VAL A 75 4.19 -6.27 -4.62
N MET A 76 3.23 -6.84 -3.88
CA MET A 76 2.82 -6.40 -2.56
C MET A 76 3.53 -7.16 -1.43
N PHE A 77 3.76 -8.46 -1.60
CA PHE A 77 4.32 -9.38 -0.59
C PHE A 77 5.49 -10.27 -1.07
N GLY A 78 6.04 -10.03 -2.25
CA GLY A 78 7.21 -10.78 -2.73
C GLY A 78 8.45 -10.62 -1.84
N GLU A 79 9.25 -11.67 -1.75
CA GLU A 79 10.38 -11.78 -0.79
C GLU A 79 11.55 -10.83 -1.08
N HIS A 80 11.75 -10.40 -2.33
CA HIS A 80 12.99 -9.70 -2.73
C HIS A 80 12.81 -8.23 -3.16
N HIS A 81 11.61 -7.80 -3.55
CA HIS A 81 11.34 -6.41 -3.98
C HIS A 81 9.83 -6.10 -4.04
N SER A 82 9.19 -6.06 -2.87
CA SER A 82 7.77 -5.78 -2.71
C SER A 82 7.49 -4.56 -1.83
N VAL A 83 6.25 -4.08 -1.86
CA VAL A 83 5.80 -2.98 -1.00
C VAL A 83 6.10 -3.29 0.48
N ASN A 84 5.87 -4.52 0.94
CA ASN A 84 6.21 -4.94 2.29
C ASN A 84 7.70 -4.78 2.60
N THR A 85 8.58 -5.28 1.72
CA THR A 85 10.04 -5.14 1.92
C THR A 85 10.51 -3.67 1.96
N LEU A 86 9.85 -2.77 1.23
CA LEU A 86 10.14 -1.34 1.26
C LEU A 86 9.74 -0.71 2.60
N PHE A 87 8.56 -1.02 3.14
CA PHE A 87 8.15 -0.56 4.47
C PHE A 87 9.05 -1.10 5.59
N SER A 88 9.47 -2.37 5.53
CA SER A 88 10.39 -2.96 6.50
C SER A 88 11.78 -2.35 6.43
N SER A 89 12.31 -2.07 5.22
CA SER A 89 13.62 -1.41 5.06
C SER A 89 13.70 0.00 5.65
N LEU A 90 12.55 0.65 5.83
CA LEU A 90 12.43 1.98 6.43
C LEU A 90 12.12 1.92 7.94
N HIS A 91 12.11 0.74 8.55
CA HIS A 91 11.71 0.50 9.94
C HIS A 91 10.30 1.01 10.30
N ILE A 92 9.39 1.04 9.32
CA ILE A 92 8.01 1.50 9.52
C ILE A 92 7.12 0.32 9.94
N CYS A 93 7.34 -0.86 9.34
CA CYS A 93 6.61 -2.09 9.69
C CYS A 93 7.59 -3.18 10.12
N ASN A 94 7.30 -3.85 11.24
CA ASN A 94 8.04 -5.02 11.71
C ASN A 94 7.66 -6.27 10.93
#